data_AF-A0A967ZCD9-F1
#
_entry.id   AF-A0A967ZCD9-F1
#
_cell.length_a   1.000
_cell.length_b   1.000
_cell.length_c   1.000
_cell.angle_alpha   90.00
_cell.angle_beta   90.00
_cell.angle_gamma   90.00
#
_symmetry.space_group_name_H-M   'P 1'
#
loop_
_entity.id
_entity.type
_entity.pdbx_description
1 polymer ?
#
loop_
_entity_poly.entity_id
_entity_poly.type
_entity_poly.pdbx_seq_one_letter_code
_entity_poly.pdbx_strand_id
1 'polypeptide(L)' 'PTPAQIQMAVAAQIFVLARSADTDVQYTNEKTYTLSNAPAFTPNDNFYRRVYTVTVGLRNLKTLRIMGG' A
#
# COMPACT_ATOMS: atom_id res chain seq x y z
N PRO A 1 7.38 -13.50 -4.24
CA PRO A 1 8.43 -12.96 -5.14
C PRO A 1 9.78 -13.63 -4.88
N THR A 2 10.45 -14.12 -5.91
CA THR A 2 11.84 -14.62 -5.78
C THR A 2 12.82 -13.44 -5.70
N PRO A 3 14.03 -13.61 -5.13
CA PRO A 3 15.02 -12.54 -5.08
C PRO A 3 15.36 -11.95 -6.47
N ALA A 4 15.34 -12.78 -7.52
CA ALA A 4 15.56 -12.33 -8.90
C ALA A 4 14.43 -11.42 -9.42
N GLN A 5 13.17 -11.74 -9.09
CA GLN A 5 12.02 -10.91 -9.49
C GLN A 5 12.03 -9.54 -8.80
N ILE A 6 12.48 -9.48 -7.54
CA ILE A 6 12.64 -8.21 -6.82
C ILE A 6 13.72 -7.35 -7.49
N GLN A 7 14.83 -7.97 -7.92
CA GLN A 7 15.89 -7.26 -8.65
C GLN A 7 15.46 -6.74 -10.02
N MET A 8 14.37 -7.24 -10.60
CA MET A 8 13.82 -6.78 -11.88
C MET A 8 12.63 -5.82 -11.71
N ALA A 9 12.20 -5.52 -10.48
CA ALA A 9 11.06 -4.66 -10.24
C ALA A 9 11.31 -3.23 -10.77
N VAL A 10 10.33 -2.68 -11.49
CA VAL A 10 10.38 -1.34 -12.09
C VAL A 10 9.49 -0.34 -11.36
N ALA A 11 8.52 -0.83 -10.60
CA ALA A 11 7.60 -0.02 -9.82
C ALA A 11 7.13 -0.78 -8.59
N ALA A 12 6.76 -0.04 -7.56
CA ALA A 12 6.10 -0.56 -6.37
C ALA A 12 4.80 0.22 -6.14
N GLN A 13 3.74 -0.49 -5.76
CA GLN A 13 2.50 0.12 -5.30
C GLN A 13 2.42 0.01 -3.78
N ILE A 14 2.33 1.17 -3.13
CA ILE A 14 2.28 1.31 -1.68
C ILE A 14 0.83 1.59 -1.29
N PHE A 15 0.31 0.82 -0.36
CA PHE A 15 -1.01 0.99 0.23
C PHE A 15 -0.84 1.46 1.68
N VAL A 16 -1.49 2.56 2.04
CA VAL A 16 -1.49 3.11 3.40
C VAL A 16 -2.92 3.28 3.87
N LEU A 17 -3.25 2.65 5.00
CA LEU A 17 -4.50 2.90 5.70
C LEU A 17 -4.26 3.98 6.74
N ALA A 18 -4.68 5.21 6.44
CA ALA A 18 -4.59 6.31 7.38
C ALA A 18 -5.83 6.32 8.28
N ARG A 19 -5.63 6.68 9.55
CA ARG A 19 -6.68 6.88 10.57
C ARG A 19 -6.75 8.35 10.94
N SER A 20 -7.94 8.84 11.29
CA SER A 20 -8.08 10.13 11.97
C SER A 20 -7.28 10.15 13.29
N ALA A 21 -6.81 11.34 13.66
CA ALA A 21 -6.13 11.55 14.94
C ALA A 21 -7.11 11.30 16.10
N ASP A 22 -8.29 11.91 16.00
CA ASP A 22 -9.34 11.84 17.01
C ASP A 22 -10.42 10.81 16.67
N THR A 23 -11.04 10.24 17.72
CA THR A 23 -12.25 9.43 17.62
C THR A 23 -13.45 10.31 17.33
N ASP A 24 -14.39 9.80 16.53
CA ASP A 24 -15.74 10.36 16.45
C ASP A 24 -16.72 9.34 17.03
N VAL A 25 -17.28 9.65 18.21
CA VAL A 25 -18.20 8.75 18.93
C VAL A 25 -19.51 8.47 18.18
N GLN A 26 -19.87 9.31 17.20
CA GLN A 26 -21.04 9.10 16.36
C GLN A 26 -20.72 8.30 15.10
N TYR A 27 -19.44 8.06 14.83
CA TYR A 27 -18.99 7.32 13.66
C TYR A 27 -18.89 5.82 13.95
N THR A 28 -19.84 5.05 13.42
CA THR A 28 -19.72 3.58 13.37
C THR A 28 -18.96 3.17 12.12
N ASN A 29 -17.84 2.47 12.29
CA ASN A 29 -17.06 1.97 11.15
C ASN A 29 -17.55 0.59 10.72
N GLU A 30 -18.32 0.54 9.64
CA GLU A 30 -18.83 -0.70 9.05
C GLU A 30 -17.99 -1.15 7.83
N LYS A 31 -16.87 -0.47 7.56
CA LYS A 31 -16.07 -0.72 6.35
C LYS A 31 -15.01 -1.78 6.57
N THR A 32 -14.91 -2.69 5.61
CA THR A 32 -13.79 -3.62 5.48
C THR A 32 -12.76 -3.05 4.50
N TYR A 33 -11.52 -2.88 4.98
CA TYR A 33 -10.41 -2.35 4.19
C TYR A 33 -9.56 -3.50 3.67
N THR A 34 -9.30 -3.50 2.36
CA THR A 34 -8.40 -4.46 1.70
C THR A 34 -7.15 -3.73 1.22
N LEU A 35 -5.98 -4.29 1.54
CA LEU A 35 -4.67 -3.68 1.29
C LEU A 35 -3.77 -4.70 0.60
N SER A 36 -3.75 -4.70 -0.73
CA SER A 36 -2.95 -5.65 -1.52
C SER A 36 -3.16 -7.11 -1.06
N ASN A 37 -2.09 -7.77 -0.59
CA ASN A 37 -2.10 -9.14 -0.07
C ASN A 37 -2.26 -9.23 1.46
N ALA A 38 -2.46 -8.12 2.16
CA ALA A 38 -2.72 -8.14 3.59
C ALA A 38 -4.13 -8.70 3.86
N PRO A 39 -4.34 -9.37 5.01
CA PRO A 39 -5.67 -9.77 5.44
C PRO A 39 -6.64 -8.58 5.45
N ALA A 40 -7.91 -8.83 5.12
CA ALA A 40 -8.95 -7.83 5.25
C ALA A 40 -9.02 -7.31 6.69
N PHE A 41 -9.18 -6.00 6.84
CA PHE A 41 -9.19 -5.34 8.14
C PHE A 41 -10.53 -4.63 8.36
N THR A 42 -11.24 -5.02 9.42
CA THR A 42 -12.56 -4.49 9.78
C THR A 42 -12.52 -4.00 11.23
N PRO A 43 -12.07 -2.75 11.47
CA PRO A 43 -12.00 -2.18 12.82
C PRO A 43 -13.37 -1.66 13.28
N ASN A 44 -13.72 -1.89 14.54
CA ASN A 44 -14.90 -1.30 15.19
C ASN A 44 -14.47 -0.41 16.38
N ASP A 45 -13.83 0.72 16.08
CA ASP A 45 -13.18 1.57 17.10
C ASP A 45 -13.46 3.07 16.92
N ASN A 46 -14.52 3.45 16.21
CA ASN A 46 -14.98 4.84 16.07
C ASN A 46 -13.96 5.82 15.46
N PHE A 47 -12.99 5.32 14.70
CA PHE A 47 -12.10 6.15 13.92
C PHE A 47 -12.39 6.09 12.43
N TYR A 48 -12.43 7.27 11.82
CA TYR A 48 -12.49 7.39 10.37
C TYR A 48 -11.16 6.93 9.75
N ARG A 49 -11.25 6.19 8.65
CA ARG A 49 -10.07 5.73 7.91
C ARG A 49 -10.24 5.85 6.41
N ARG A 50 -9.12 6.09 5.74
CA ARG A 50 -9.03 6.16 4.29
C ARG A 50 -7.82 5.40 3.78
N VAL A 51 -8.03 4.59 2.75
CA VAL A 51 -6.95 3.93 2.01
C VAL A 51 -6.38 4.92 1.01
N TYR A 52 -5.07 5.08 1.04
CA TYR A 52 -4.30 5.80 0.04
C TYR A 52 -3.41 4.82 -0.70
N THR A 53 -3.37 4.98 -2.01
CA THR A 53 -2.56 4.15 -2.89
C THR A 53 -1.63 5.05 -3.68
N VAL A 54 -0.34 4.75 -3.64
CA VAL A 54 0.69 5.48 -4.39
C VAL A 54 1.52 4.49 -5.18
N THR A 55 1.73 4.78 -6.47
CA THR A 55 2.63 4.01 -7.32
C THR A 55 3.94 4.77 -7.45
N VAL A 56 5.05 4.14 -7.07
CA VAL A 56 6.40 4.72 -7.14
C VAL A 56 7.22 3.94 -8.17
N GLY A 57 7.83 4.65 -9.12
CA GLY A 57 8.81 4.08 -10.04
C GLY A 57 10.13 3.79 -9.33
N LEU A 58 10.66 2.59 -9.50
CA LEU A 58 11.93 2.17 -8.94
C LEU A 58 13.04 2.44 -9.96
N ARG A 59 14.09 3.16 -9.54
CA ARG A 59 15.30 3.35 -10.36
C ARG A 59 16.11 2.07 -10.35
N ASN A 60 15.73 1.13 -11.21
CA ASN A 60 16.41 -0.14 -11.31
C ASN A 60 17.65 -0.01 -12.22
N LEU A 61 18.80 0.29 -11.61
CA LEU A 61 20.09 0.49 -12.30
C LEU A 61 20.54 -0.76 -13.09
N LYS A 62 20.11 -1.96 -12.67
CA LYS A 62 20.46 -3.22 -13.34
C LYS A 62 19.71 -3.39 -14.66
N THR A 63 18.43 -2.99 -14.70
CA THR A 63 17.64 -2.94 -15.95
C THR A 63 18.13 -1.82 -16.88
N LEU A 64 18.51 -0.66 -16.33
CA LEU A 64 19.02 0.46 -17.13
C LEU A 64 20.30 0.11 -17.90
N ARG A 65 21.17 -0.75 -17.32
CA ARG A 65 22.43 -1.19 -17.95
C ARG A 65 22.25 -2.23 -19.06
N ILE A 66 21.12 -2.94 -19.12
CA ILE A 66 20.85 -3.97 -20.13
C ILE A 66 20.23 -3.36 -21.42
N MET A 67 19.63 -2.17 -21.36
CA MET A 67 19.08 -1.46 -22.54
C MET A 67 20.07 -0.52 -23.26
N GLY A 68 21.30 -0.38 -22.76
CA GLY A 68 22.31 0.55 -23.29
C GLY A 68 23.55 -0.13 -23.88
N GLY A 69 23.46 -1.40 -24.25
CA GLY A 69 24.54 -2.18 -24.86
C GLY A 69 24.21 -2.57 -26.29
#